data_AF-U2KJF4-F1
#
_entry.id   AF-U2KJF4-F1
#
_cell.length_a   1.000
_cell.length_b   1.000
_cell.length_c   1.000
_cell.angle_alpha   90.00
_cell.angle_beta   90.00
_cell.angle_gamma   90.00
#
_symmetry.space_group_name_H-M   'P 1'
#
loop_
_entity.id
_entity.type
_entity.pdbx_description
1 polymer ?
#
loop_
_entity_poly.entity_id
_entity_poly.type
_entity_poly.pdbx_seq_one_letter_code
_entity_poly.pdbx_strand_id
1 'polypeptide(L)'
;MPQMSKGGKYIFGWSVIRENGKIIFPTSAVEEYKLQEERYIYIVSGSKQTGGFCVMSEPLLSRSKLNHILKENPNLAERNVKEGELISYKGRKYGWLPLKDNGVRLTPSLMRTLI
;
A
#
# COMPACT_ATOMS: atom_id res chain seq x y z
N MET A 1 20.86 -1.39 -5.01
CA MET A 1 19.98 -1.61 -3.84
C MET A 1 20.10 -3.06 -3.37
N PRO A 2 20.24 -3.34 -2.07
CA PRO A 2 20.36 -4.71 -1.57
C PRO A 2 19.07 -5.51 -1.86
N GLN A 3 19.24 -6.77 -2.22
CA GLN A 3 18.17 -7.76 -2.38
C GLN A 3 18.33 -8.82 -1.28
N MET A 4 17.22 -9.29 -0.68
CA MET A 4 17.29 -10.36 0.34
C MET A 4 17.72 -11.71 -0.22
N SER A 5 17.51 -11.91 -1.52
CA SER A 5 17.85 -13.12 -2.25
C SER A 5 18.18 -12.75 -3.70
N LYS A 6 18.96 -13.57 -4.40
CA LYS A 6 19.31 -13.33 -5.81
C LYS A 6 18.04 -13.29 -6.67
N GLY A 7 17.77 -12.14 -7.29
CA GLY A 7 16.53 -11.93 -8.06
C GLY A 7 15.30 -11.63 -7.20
N GLY A 8 15.49 -11.42 -5.89
CA GLY A 8 14.44 -11.06 -4.95
C GLY A 8 14.06 -9.57 -5.02
N LYS A 9 13.11 -9.18 -4.17
CA LYS A 9 12.66 -7.79 -4.05
C LYS A 9 13.79 -6.91 -3.50
N TYR A 10 13.85 -5.67 -3.99
CA TYR A 10 14.72 -4.65 -3.42
C TYR A 10 14.22 -4.19 -2.05
N ILE A 11 15.17 -3.98 -1.13
CA ILE A 11 14.89 -3.34 0.16
C ILE A 11 15.34 -1.88 0.09
N PHE A 12 14.41 -0.97 0.34
CA PHE A 12 14.69 0.47 0.47
C PHE A 12 15.13 0.86 1.89
N GLY A 13 14.68 0.10 2.90
CA GLY A 13 14.99 0.35 4.31
C GLY A 13 13.92 -0.27 5.21
N TRP A 14 13.95 0.11 6.49
CA TRP A 14 12.97 -0.25 7.50
C TRP A 14 12.16 0.97 7.91
N SER A 15 10.86 0.79 8.10
CA SER A 15 9.97 1.80 8.66
C SER A 15 9.34 1.27 9.93
N VAL A 16 9.38 2.07 11.00
CA VAL A 16 8.73 1.73 12.27
C VAL A 16 7.27 2.16 12.22
N ILE A 17 6.36 1.28 12.65
CA ILE A 17 4.98 1.65 12.94
C ILE A 17 4.96 2.32 14.32
N ARG A 18 4.68 3.63 14.36
CA ARG A 18 4.60 4.39 15.62
C ARG A 18 3.33 4.02 16.38
N GLU A 19 3.28 4.31 17.68
CA GLU A 19 2.12 4.03 18.55
C GLU A 19 0.79 4.60 17.99
N ASN A 20 0.85 5.75 17.32
CA ASN A 20 -0.31 6.39 16.69
C ASN A 20 -0.67 5.81 15.31
N GLY A 21 -0.01 4.72 14.89
CA GLY A 21 -0.18 4.03 13.62
C GLY A 21 0.55 4.68 12.43
N LYS A 22 1.31 5.76 12.64
CA LYS A 22 2.02 6.45 11.57
C LYS A 22 3.22 5.62 11.09
N ILE A 23 3.32 5.47 9.77
CA ILE A 23 4.45 4.86 9.07
C ILE A 23 4.97 5.92 8.09
N ILE A 24 6.28 6.19 8.13
CA ILE A 24 6.95 7.03 7.14
C ILE A 24 7.76 6.13 6.22
N PHE A 25 7.55 6.26 4.91
CA PHE A 25 8.31 5.48 3.94
C PHE A 25 9.76 5.99 3.86
N PRO A 26 10.75 5.10 3.61
CA PRO A 26 12.13 5.54 3.41
C PRO A 26 12.20 6.54 2.25
N THR A 27 13.00 7.59 2.39
CA THR A 27 13.14 8.65 1.37
C THR A 27 13.48 8.07 -0.01
N SER A 28 14.35 7.06 -0.07
CA SER A 28 14.71 6.37 -1.32
C SER A 28 13.51 5.71 -2.01
N ALA A 29 12.55 5.16 -1.26
CA ALA A 29 11.33 4.59 -1.83
C ALA A 29 10.39 5.70 -2.33
N VAL A 30 10.31 6.79 -1.59
CA VAL A 30 9.49 7.95 -1.94
C VAL A 30 9.96 8.58 -3.25
N GLU A 31 11.27 8.72 -3.43
CA GLU A 31 11.89 9.23 -4.65
C GLU A 31 11.72 8.27 -5.83
N GLU A 32 12.07 6.99 -5.65
CA GLU A 32 11.96 5.96 -6.70
C GLU A 32 10.53 5.85 -7.26
N TYR A 33 9.54 5.82 -6.37
CA TYR A 33 8.14 5.68 -6.75
C TYR A 33 7.41 7.01 -6.92
N LYS A 34 8.12 8.14 -6.83
CA LYS A 34 7.58 9.50 -6.96
C LYS A 34 6.37 9.78 -6.06
N LEU A 35 6.38 9.23 -4.84
CA LEU A 35 5.23 9.32 -3.93
C LEU A 35 4.93 10.76 -3.48
N GLN A 36 5.86 11.70 -3.63
CA GLN A 36 5.63 13.14 -3.39
C GLN A 36 4.53 13.73 -4.28
N GLU A 37 4.33 13.16 -5.47
CA GLU A 37 3.33 13.62 -6.44
C GLU A 37 1.93 13.05 -6.15
N GLU A 38 1.83 12.08 -5.23
CA GLU A 38 0.62 11.34 -4.94
C GLU A 38 -0.09 11.88 -3.68
N ARG A 39 -1.42 11.89 -3.70
CA ARG A 39 -2.25 12.28 -2.53
C ARG A 39 -2.71 11.08 -1.69
N TYR A 40 -2.62 9.88 -2.26
CA TYR A 40 -3.02 8.63 -1.63
C TYR A 40 -2.23 7.47 -2.22
N ILE A 41 -2.35 6.33 -1.56
CA ILE A 41 -1.86 5.06 -2.06
C ILE A 41 -2.95 4.00 -1.92
N TYR A 42 -2.86 2.98 -2.76
CA TYR A 42 -3.62 1.75 -2.57
C TYR A 42 -2.85 0.81 -1.63
N ILE A 43 -3.59 0.15 -0.74
CA ILE A 43 -3.08 -0.89 0.14
C ILE A 43 -3.67 -2.24 -0.26
N VAL A 44 -2.85 -3.29 -0.20
CA VAL A 44 -3.26 -4.66 -0.51
C VAL A 44 -2.77 -5.60 0.57
N SER A 45 -3.65 -6.42 1.12
CA SER A 45 -3.23 -7.42 2.09
C SER A 45 -2.21 -8.39 1.50
N GLY A 46 -1.24 -8.74 2.33
CA GLY A 46 -0.25 -9.79 2.06
C GLY A 46 -0.90 -11.16 1.94
N SER A 47 -0.05 -12.17 1.79
CA SER A 47 -0.55 -13.55 1.79
C SER A 47 -1.01 -13.96 3.19
N LYS A 48 -1.88 -14.96 3.29
CA LYS A 48 -2.27 -15.53 4.59
C LYS A 48 -1.09 -16.16 5.35
N GLN A 49 -0.05 -16.61 4.64
CA GLN A 49 1.10 -17.28 5.24
C GLN A 49 2.12 -16.30 5.82
N THR A 50 2.40 -15.22 5.10
CA THR A 50 3.46 -14.25 5.47
C THR A 50 2.92 -12.99 6.13
N GLY A 51 1.61 -12.77 6.09
CA GLY A 51 0.99 -11.53 6.57
C GLY A 51 1.48 -10.29 5.83
N GLY A 52 1.32 -9.14 6.49
CA GLY A 52 1.76 -7.82 6.01
C GLY A 52 0.86 -7.25 4.93
N PHE A 53 1.33 -6.17 4.28
CA PHE A 53 0.62 -5.52 3.19
C PHE A 53 1.59 -4.90 2.18
N CYS A 54 1.08 -4.68 0.98
CA CYS A 54 1.76 -3.94 -0.08
C CYS A 54 1.12 -2.56 -0.22
N VAL A 55 1.93 -1.59 -0.67
CA VAL A 55 1.50 -0.25 -1.06
C VAL A 55 1.76 -0.04 -2.55
N MET A 56 0.86 0.65 -3.24
CA MET A 56 1.02 1.00 -4.65
C MET A 56 0.49 2.41 -4.90
N SER A 57 1.21 3.23 -5.66
CA SER A 57 0.67 4.49 -6.20
C SER A 57 -0.35 4.20 -7.31
N GLU A 58 -1.20 5.18 -7.61
CA GLU A 58 -2.19 5.01 -8.66
C GLU A 58 -1.57 4.84 -10.06
N PRO A 59 -0.56 5.62 -10.47
CA PRO A 59 0.10 5.40 -11.76
C PRO A 59 0.71 4.01 -11.87
N LEU A 60 1.29 3.50 -10.77
CA LEU A 60 1.88 2.15 -10.76
C LEU A 60 0.80 1.08 -10.93
N LEU A 61 -0.29 1.16 -10.17
CA LEU A 61 -1.38 0.18 -10.25
C LEU A 61 -2.11 0.23 -11.60
N SER A 62 -2.49 1.42 -12.06
CA SER A 62 -3.26 1.62 -13.30
C SER A 62 -2.51 1.21 -14.57
N ARG A 63 -1.17 1.33 -14.58
CA ARG A 63 -0.33 0.93 -15.72
C ARG A 63 0.19 -0.51 -15.62
N SER A 64 -0.06 -1.19 -14.51
CA SER A 64 0.38 -2.58 -14.30
C SER A 64 -0.58 -3.60 -14.92
N LYS A 65 -0.13 -4.86 -14.96
CA LYS A 65 -1.01 -6.03 -15.24
C LYS A 65 -2.14 -6.20 -14.22
N LEU A 66 -2.06 -5.53 -13.07
CA LEU A 66 -3.07 -5.55 -12.01
C LEU A 66 -4.13 -4.45 -12.16
N ASN A 67 -4.11 -3.66 -13.24
CA ASN A 67 -5.06 -2.55 -13.43
C ASN A 67 -6.54 -2.97 -13.44
N HIS A 68 -6.82 -4.23 -13.76
CA HIS A 68 -8.15 -4.81 -13.76
C HIS A 68 -8.80 -4.78 -12.37
N ILE A 69 -8.00 -4.72 -11.29
CA ILE A 69 -8.51 -4.50 -9.92
C ILE A 69 -9.32 -3.20 -9.85
N LEU A 70 -8.81 -2.10 -10.43
CA LEU A 70 -9.52 -0.82 -10.42
C LEU A 70 -10.71 -0.82 -11.38
N LYS A 71 -10.57 -1.46 -12.55
CA LYS A 71 -11.66 -1.56 -13.54
C LYS A 71 -12.86 -2.37 -13.04
N GLU A 72 -12.60 -3.46 -12.33
CA GLU A 72 -13.64 -4.34 -11.77
C GLU A 72 -14.19 -3.83 -10.43
N ASN A 73 -13.54 -2.84 -9.80
CA ASN A 73 -13.95 -2.27 -8.51
C ASN A 73 -14.00 -0.73 -8.58
N PRO A 74 -14.96 -0.13 -9.32
CA PRO A 74 -15.02 1.32 -9.53
C PRO A 74 -15.14 2.11 -8.22
N ASN A 75 -15.84 1.58 -7.21
CA ASN A 75 -15.91 2.23 -5.89
C ASN A 75 -14.54 2.39 -5.22
N LEU A 76 -13.62 1.44 -5.42
CA LEU A 76 -12.24 1.57 -4.96
C LEU A 76 -11.45 2.55 -5.84
N ALA A 77 -11.61 2.44 -7.17
CA ALA A 77 -10.91 3.28 -8.14
C ALA A 77 -11.29 4.76 -8.06
N GLU A 78 -12.52 5.06 -7.64
CA GLU A 78 -13.03 6.41 -7.45
C GLU A 78 -12.85 6.90 -6.00
N ARG A 79 -12.41 6.01 -5.10
CA ARG A 79 -12.29 6.23 -3.65
C ARG A 79 -13.64 6.57 -2.97
N ASN A 80 -14.72 5.99 -3.47
CA ASN A 80 -16.04 6.03 -2.82
C ASN A 80 -16.08 5.13 -1.57
N VAL A 81 -15.17 4.17 -1.46
CA VAL A 81 -14.91 3.41 -0.22
C VAL A 81 -14.28 4.34 0.82
N LYS A 82 -14.64 4.21 2.10
CA LYS A 82 -14.07 5.08 3.14
C LYS A 82 -12.56 4.87 3.29
N GLU A 83 -11.87 5.90 3.78
CA GLU A 83 -10.44 5.79 4.12
C GLU A 83 -10.16 4.57 4.99
N GLY A 84 -9.21 3.72 4.58
CA GLY A 84 -8.81 2.53 5.31
C GLY A 84 -9.85 1.40 5.36
N GLU A 85 -11.02 1.57 4.75
CA GLU A 85 -11.97 0.48 4.55
C GLU A 85 -11.46 -0.47 3.45
N LEU A 86 -11.63 -1.78 3.70
CA LEU A 86 -11.07 -2.83 2.88
C LEU A 86 -12.17 -3.62 2.16
N ILE A 87 -12.11 -3.64 0.83
CA ILE A 87 -12.94 -4.53 0.01
C ILE A 87 -12.23 -5.87 -0.22
N SER A 88 -12.99 -6.95 -0.38
CA SER A 88 -12.44 -8.26 -0.74
C SER A 88 -12.50 -8.47 -2.24
N TYR A 89 -11.40 -8.89 -2.85
CA TYR A 89 -11.33 -9.20 -4.27
C TYR A 89 -10.31 -10.32 -4.53
N LYS A 90 -10.71 -11.37 -5.25
CA LYS A 90 -9.87 -12.54 -5.62
C LYS A 90 -8.97 -13.05 -4.48
N GLY A 91 -9.53 -13.17 -3.27
CA GLY A 91 -8.83 -13.73 -2.10
C GLY A 91 -7.89 -12.77 -1.36
N ARG A 92 -7.83 -11.49 -1.75
CA ARG A 92 -7.08 -10.43 -1.06
C ARG A 92 -8.00 -9.29 -0.66
N LYS A 93 -7.52 -8.47 0.27
CA LYS A 93 -8.20 -7.25 0.69
C LYS A 93 -7.50 -6.03 0.09
N TYR A 94 -8.29 -5.05 -0.34
CA TYR A 94 -7.83 -3.84 -1.01
C TYR A 94 -8.48 -2.61 -0.39
N GLY A 95 -7.72 -1.54 -0.24
CA GLY A 95 -8.25 -0.25 0.20
C GLY A 95 -7.33 0.87 -0.24
N TRP A 96 -7.57 2.06 0.29
CA TRP A 96 -6.72 3.21 0.05
C TRP A 96 -6.49 3.99 1.35
N LEU A 97 -5.39 4.74 1.41
CA LEU A 97 -5.06 5.63 2.51
C LEU A 97 -4.55 6.96 1.95
N PRO A 98 -4.85 8.10 2.62
CA PRO A 98 -4.21 9.35 2.29
C PRO A 98 -2.71 9.25 2.56
N LEU A 99 -1.94 9.82 1.64
CA LEU A 99 -0.50 9.95 1.77
C LEU A 99 -0.19 11.36 2.24
N LYS A 100 0.45 11.49 3.41
CA LYS A 100 0.83 12.78 4.01
C LYS A 100 2.22 12.69 4.60
N ASP A 101 3.04 13.69 4.36
CA ASP A 101 4.43 13.77 4.85
C ASP A 101 5.22 12.47 4.58
N ASN A 102 5.13 11.93 3.36
CA ASN A 102 5.79 10.67 2.96
C ASN A 102 5.32 9.42 3.68
N GLY A 103 4.15 9.47 4.31
CA GLY A 103 3.67 8.39 5.15
C GLY A 103 2.17 8.22 5.15
N VAL A 104 1.76 7.14 5.80
CA VAL A 104 0.36 6.79 6.00
C VAL A 104 0.08 6.53 7.47
N ARG A 105 -1.19 6.50 7.83
CA ARG A 105 -1.63 6.16 9.18
C ARG A 105 -2.48 4.89 9.13
N LEU A 106 -2.06 3.87 9.87
CA LEU A 106 -2.85 2.65 10.05
C LEU A 106 -3.68 2.78 11.32
N THR A 107 -5.00 2.65 11.21
CA THR A 107 -5.86 2.56 12.40
C THR A 107 -5.66 1.21 13.10
N PRO A 108 -5.95 1.09 14.41
CA PRO A 108 -5.86 -0.20 15.10
C PRO A 108 -6.67 -1.32 14.44
N SER A 109 -7.83 -1.00 13.88
CA SER A 109 -8.66 -1.97 13.15
C SER A 109 -8.02 -2.42 11.85
N LEU A 110 -7.39 -1.48 11.13
CA LEU A 110 -6.70 -1.78 9.89
C LEU A 110 -5.44 -2.62 10.15
N MET A 111 -4.68 -2.30 11.21
CA MET A 111 -3.51 -3.08 11.62
C MET A 111 -3.89 -4.53 11.95
N ARG A 112 -4.92 -4.76 12.79
CA ARG A 112 -5.43 -6.11 13.10
C ARG A 112 -5.83 -6.93 11.88
N THR A 113 -6.15 -6.27 10.77
CA THR A 113 -6.57 -6.94 9.54
C THR A 113 -5.41 -7.22 8.59
N LEU A 114 -4.35 -6.41 8.62
CA LEU A 114 -3.23 -6.47 7.67
C LEU A 114 -1.95 -7.11 8.25
N ILE A 115 -1.80 -7.12 9.58
CA ILE A 115 -0.61 -7.56 10.31
C ILE A 115 -1.05 -8.53 11.38
#